data_AF-A0A2M6X5H9-F1
#
_entry.id   AF-A0A2M6X5H9-F1
#
_cell.length_a   1.000
_cell.length_b   1.000
_cell.length_c   1.000
_cell.angle_alpha   90.00
_cell.angle_beta   90.00
_cell.angle_gamma   90.00
#
_symmetry.space_group_name_H-M   'P 1'
#
loop_
_entity.id
_entity.type
_entity.pdbx_description
1 polymer ?
#
loop_
_entity_poly.entity_id
_entity_poly.type
_entity_poly.pdbx_seq_one_letter_code
_entity_poly.pdbx_strand_id
1 'polypeptide(L)'
;MDLVEKLKLARKTAGLTQFQLAGAAGISMATLQNIEAGKANPEWSTLERLFAALSLEFTLKPKDLDYERLRSIGVPLIGMESKQQSAFIKAPKLSSSIVIDTLKANMAQILNLSESSREFKAMLSYLWAIKDHYPKVFLQLGTGPKSWVERGLESTQPIALRRIVLSYLGEHL
;
A
#
# COMPACT_ATOMS: atom_id res chain seq x y z
N MET A 1 4.83 10.18 25.00
CA MET A 1 4.30 11.47 25.47
C MET A 1 2.88 11.59 24.98
N ASP A 2 1.92 11.68 25.90
CA ASP A 2 0.49 11.80 25.60
C ASP A 2 0.12 13.21 25.10
N LEU A 3 -1.04 13.36 24.47
CA LEU A 3 -1.55 14.63 23.94
C LEU A 3 -1.63 15.73 25.01
N VAL A 4 -2.13 15.37 26.20
CA VAL A 4 -2.28 16.31 27.32
C VAL A 4 -0.93 16.88 27.76
N GLU A 5 0.10 16.03 27.85
CA GLU A 5 1.45 16.47 28.17
C GLU A 5 2.02 17.39 27.09
N LYS A 6 1.72 17.13 25.81
CA LYS A 6 2.17 18.01 24.70
C LYS A 6 1.53 19.38 24.79
N LEU A 7 0.23 19.43 25.08
CA LEU A 7 -0.50 20.69 25.25
C LEU A 7 0.07 21.50 26.43
N LYS A 8 0.29 20.84 27.57
CA LYS A 8 0.86 21.47 28.77
C LYS A 8 2.27 21.99 28.54
N LEU A 9 3.10 21.21 27.82
CA LEU A 9 4.44 21.65 27.42
C LEU A 9 4.37 22.87 26.50
N ALA A 10 3.54 22.83 25.47
CA ALA A 10 3.35 23.94 24.52
C ALA A 10 2.91 25.24 25.21
N ARG A 11 1.98 25.14 26.17
CA ARG A 11 1.56 26.29 26.99
C ARG A 11 2.74 26.87 27.77
N LYS A 12 3.53 26.01 28.43
CA LYS A 12 4.71 26.44 29.21
C LYS A 12 5.78 27.07 28.32
N THR A 13 6.03 26.52 27.14
CA THR A 13 6.99 27.10 26.18
C THR A 13 6.53 28.44 25.63
N ALA A 14 5.21 28.64 25.50
CA ALA A 14 4.63 29.93 25.15
C ALA A 14 4.61 30.93 26.32
N GLY A 15 5.08 30.55 27.52
CA GLY A 15 5.09 31.42 28.71
C GLY A 15 3.70 31.74 29.27
N LEU A 16 2.66 31.00 28.87
CA LEU A 16 1.28 31.29 29.26
C LEU A 16 0.92 30.59 30.57
N THR A 17 0.21 31.30 31.44
CA THR A 17 -0.51 30.69 32.57
C THR A 17 -1.74 29.91 32.07
N GLN A 18 -2.29 29.02 32.91
CA GLN A 18 -3.55 28.34 32.59
C GLN A 18 -4.69 29.36 32.39
N PHE A 19 -4.75 30.41 33.21
CA PHE A 19 -5.76 31.46 33.06
C PHE A 19 -5.67 32.16 31.70
N GLN A 20 -4.46 32.53 31.26
CA GLN A 20 -4.25 33.18 29.96
C GLN A 20 -4.61 32.28 28.79
N LEU A 21 -4.20 31.00 28.81
CA LEU A 21 -4.56 30.06 27.74
C LEU A 21 -6.08 29.82 27.69
N ALA A 22 -6.71 29.62 28.85
CA ALA A 22 -8.15 29.42 28.92
C ALA A 22 -8.92 30.63 28.35
N GLY A 23 -8.49 31.85 28.70
CA GLY A 23 -9.03 33.09 28.16
C GLY A 23 -8.85 33.20 26.64
N ALA A 24 -7.64 32.94 26.14
CA ALA A 24 -7.34 32.98 24.71
C ALA A 24 -8.12 31.94 23.90
N ALA A 25 -8.37 30.76 24.46
CA ALA A 25 -9.14 29.68 23.83
C ALA A 25 -10.67 29.81 24.03
N GLY A 26 -11.13 30.80 24.80
CA GLY A 26 -12.55 30.97 25.11
C GLY A 26 -13.15 29.80 25.90
N ILE A 27 -12.39 29.21 26.82
CA ILE A 27 -12.86 28.15 27.73
C ILE A 27 -12.71 28.56 29.20
N SER A 28 -13.41 27.86 30.09
CA SER A 28 -13.24 28.11 31.52
C SER A 28 -11.87 27.62 32.02
N MET A 29 -11.33 28.30 33.03
CA MET A 29 -10.07 27.88 33.68
C MET A 29 -10.19 26.47 34.26
N ALA A 30 -11.32 26.15 34.90
CA ALA A 30 -11.60 24.81 35.43
C ALA A 30 -11.60 23.74 34.34
N THR A 31 -12.13 24.05 33.15
CA THR A 31 -12.08 23.15 31.98
C THR A 31 -10.63 22.89 31.58
N LEU A 32 -9.80 23.93 31.43
CA LEU A 32 -8.39 23.75 31.10
C LEU A 32 -7.63 22.95 32.16
N GLN A 33 -7.89 23.21 33.45
CA GLN A 33 -7.26 22.49 34.55
C GLN A 33 -7.62 20.99 34.53
N ASN A 34 -8.88 20.66 34.28
CA ASN A 34 -9.33 19.27 34.15
C ASN A 34 -8.74 18.59 32.91
N ILE A 35 -8.59 19.31 31.80
CA ILE A 35 -7.90 18.82 30.60
C ILE A 35 -6.43 18.52 30.92
N GLU A 36 -5.68 19.47 31.50
CA GLU A 36 -4.26 19.30 31.85
C GLU A 36 -4.01 18.26 32.96
N ALA A 37 -5.03 17.91 33.73
CA ALA A 37 -4.99 16.86 34.74
C ALA A 37 -5.41 15.48 34.21
N GLY A 38 -5.80 15.36 32.94
CA GLY A 38 -6.29 14.11 32.34
C GLY A 38 -7.66 13.67 32.86
N LYS A 39 -8.43 14.58 33.47
CA LYS A 39 -9.75 14.31 34.08
C LYS A 39 -10.92 14.67 33.15
N ALA A 40 -10.64 15.28 32.00
CA ALA A 40 -11.64 15.68 31.02
C ALA A 40 -11.46 14.94 29.69
N ASN A 41 -12.57 14.70 29.00
CA ASN A 41 -12.59 14.26 27.60
C ASN A 41 -13.06 15.43 26.73
N PRO A 42 -12.16 16.35 26.32
CA PRO A 42 -12.55 17.54 25.56
C PRO A 42 -13.05 17.18 24.17
N GLU A 43 -14.06 17.91 23.71
CA GLU A 43 -14.49 17.83 22.32
C GLU A 43 -13.39 18.33 21.36
N TRP A 44 -13.46 17.87 20.12
CA TRP A 44 -12.55 18.30 19.05
C TRP A 44 -12.53 19.84 18.90
N SER A 45 -13.70 20.47 18.94
CA SER A 45 -13.87 21.93 18.91
C SER A 45 -13.12 22.67 20.03
N THR A 46 -12.95 22.03 21.18
CA THR A 46 -12.22 22.60 22.32
C THR A 46 -10.72 22.46 22.13
N LEU A 47 -10.26 21.33 21.57
CA LEU A 47 -8.86 21.13 21.22
C LEU A 47 -8.43 22.10 20.12
N GLU A 48 -9.23 22.31 19.08
CA GLU A 48 -8.94 23.28 18.01
C GLU A 48 -8.70 24.69 18.56
N ARG A 49 -9.58 25.16 19.45
CA ARG A 49 -9.44 26.49 20.07
C ARG A 49 -8.17 26.61 20.92
N LEU A 50 -7.81 25.55 21.63
CA LEU A 50 -6.58 25.50 22.42
C LEU A 50 -5.33 25.53 21.55
N PHE A 51 -5.33 24.77 20.44
CA PHE A 51 -4.21 24.79 19.49
C PHE A 51 -4.09 26.15 18.78
N ALA A 52 -5.21 26.73 18.35
CA ALA A 52 -5.24 28.05 17.74
C ALA A 52 -4.67 29.13 18.68
N ALA A 53 -5.07 29.11 19.97
CA ALA A 53 -4.53 30.02 20.98
C ALA A 53 -3.02 29.85 21.24
N LEU A 54 -2.47 28.68 20.94
CA LEU A 54 -1.04 28.37 21.04
C LEU A 54 -0.30 28.53 19.70
N SER A 55 -0.96 29.01 18.64
CA SER A 55 -0.41 29.07 17.28
C SER A 55 0.12 27.71 16.80
N LEU A 56 -0.61 26.64 17.13
CA LEU A 56 -0.30 25.27 16.73
C LEU A 56 -1.30 24.78 15.69
N GLU A 57 -0.79 23.99 14.74
CA GLU A 57 -1.61 23.26 13.79
C GLU A 57 -1.67 21.78 14.16
N PHE A 58 -2.85 21.19 14.00
CA PHE A 58 -3.03 19.75 14.16
C PHE A 58 -3.00 19.07 12.80
N THR A 59 -2.07 18.15 12.60
CA THR A 59 -1.99 17.34 11.37
C THR A 59 -2.36 15.89 11.67
N LEU A 60 -3.38 15.40 10.97
CA LEU A 60 -3.65 13.96 10.91
C LEU A 60 -2.61 13.31 10.01
N LYS A 61 -1.78 12.46 10.62
CA LYS A 61 -0.89 11.58 9.87
C LYS A 61 -1.54 10.19 9.81
N PRO A 62 -1.60 9.55 8.63
CA PRO A 62 -1.94 8.15 8.56
C PRO A 62 -1.05 7.40 9.54
N LYS A 63 -1.65 6.69 10.48
CA LYS A 63 -0.89 5.79 11.34
C LYS A 63 -0.47 4.63 10.43
N ASP A 64 0.83 4.39 10.32
CA ASP A 64 1.30 3.18 9.65
C ASP A 64 0.65 1.98 10.31
N LEU A 65 0.18 1.05 9.49
CA LEU A 65 -0.40 -0.18 9.98
C LEU A 65 0.68 -0.95 10.74
N ASP A 66 0.35 -1.39 11.95
CA ASP A 66 1.21 -2.27 12.72
C ASP A 66 1.10 -3.68 12.12
N TYR A 67 1.84 -3.90 11.03
CA TYR A 67 1.79 -5.14 10.27
C TYR A 67 2.18 -6.35 11.11
N GLU A 68 3.09 -6.19 12.07
CA GLU A 68 3.47 -7.27 12.98
C GLU A 68 2.33 -7.65 13.93
N ARG A 69 1.58 -6.67 14.44
CA ARG A 69 0.35 -6.95 15.19
C ARG A 69 -0.73 -7.59 14.32
N LEU A 70 -0.87 -7.16 13.06
CA LEU A 70 -1.85 -7.76 12.15
C LEU A 70 -1.49 -9.21 11.79
N ARG A 71 -0.19 -9.51 11.65
CA ARG A 71 0.32 -10.88 11.47
C ARG A 71 0.07 -11.75 12.69
N SER A 72 0.32 -11.24 13.89
CA SER A 72 0.16 -12.03 15.13
C SER A 72 -1.29 -12.42 15.40
N ILE A 73 -2.26 -11.68 14.86
CA ILE A 73 -3.69 -12.02 14.93
C ILE A 73 -4.22 -12.74 13.68
N GLY A 74 -3.34 -13.13 12.75
CA GLY A 74 -3.69 -13.99 11.60
C GLY A 74 -4.32 -13.26 10.41
N VAL A 75 -4.15 -11.95 10.26
CA VAL A 75 -4.65 -11.22 9.09
C VAL A 75 -3.83 -11.58 7.84
N PRO A 76 -4.45 -12.03 6.74
CA PRO A 76 -3.74 -12.33 5.50
C PRO A 76 -3.35 -11.02 4.77
N LEU A 77 -2.13 -10.54 4.99
CA LEU A 77 -1.57 -9.30 4.40
C LEU A 77 -1.07 -9.47 2.96
N ILE A 78 -1.89 -10.06 2.07
CA ILE A 78 -1.50 -10.34 0.69
C ILE A 78 -1.45 -9.02 -0.12
N GLY A 79 -0.29 -8.73 -0.73
CA GLY A 79 -0.11 -7.57 -1.63
C GLY A 79 0.18 -6.22 -0.95
N MET A 80 0.43 -6.20 0.36
CA MET A 80 0.77 -4.98 1.10
C MET A 80 2.25 -4.97 1.49
N GLU A 81 3.12 -4.68 0.52
CA GLU A 81 4.49 -4.28 0.82
C GLU A 81 4.52 -2.81 1.23
N SER A 82 5.08 -2.53 2.40
CA SER A 82 5.00 -1.26 3.11
C SER A 82 5.57 -0.07 2.32
N LYS A 83 4.79 1.02 2.21
CA LYS A 83 5.20 2.32 1.62
C LYS A 83 6.38 3.03 2.30
N GLN A 84 6.93 2.51 3.41
CA GLN A 84 8.09 3.09 4.10
C GLN A 84 9.47 2.64 3.61
N GLN A 85 9.55 1.75 2.61
CA GLN A 85 10.83 1.48 1.90
C GLN A 85 11.09 2.40 0.69
N SER A 86 10.35 3.50 0.58
CA SER A 86 10.53 4.51 -0.46
C SER A 86 11.65 5.52 -0.17
N ALA A 87 12.82 5.04 0.29
CA ALA A 87 14.08 5.77 0.13
C ALA A 87 15.24 4.74 0.13
N PHE A 88 15.79 4.49 -1.05
CA PHE A 88 17.02 3.71 -1.31
C PHE A 88 16.97 2.18 -1.36
N ILE A 89 15.86 1.58 -1.80
CA ILE A 89 15.99 0.40 -2.67
C ILE A 89 15.18 0.71 -3.93
N LYS A 90 15.87 1.15 -4.99
CA LYS A 90 15.37 0.92 -6.35
C LYS A 90 14.99 -0.56 -6.35
N ALA A 91 13.70 -0.89 -6.51
CA ALA A 91 13.27 -2.27 -6.70
C ALA A 91 14.30 -2.93 -7.61
N PRO A 92 14.89 -4.09 -7.22
CA PRO A 92 15.88 -4.73 -8.07
C PRO A 92 15.21 -4.80 -9.44
N LYS A 93 15.79 -4.15 -10.46
CA LYS A 93 15.36 -4.37 -11.83
C LYS A 93 15.39 -5.88 -11.97
N LEU A 94 14.22 -6.52 -11.97
CA LEU A 94 14.15 -7.96 -12.11
C LEU A 94 14.84 -8.20 -13.44
N SER A 95 16.03 -8.82 -13.38
CA SER A 95 16.73 -9.16 -14.61
C SER A 95 15.74 -9.99 -15.42
N SER A 96 15.56 -9.65 -16.69
CA SER A 96 14.65 -10.36 -17.60
C SER A 96 14.80 -11.89 -17.49
N SER A 97 15.99 -12.38 -17.17
CA SER A 97 16.27 -13.78 -16.83
C SER A 97 15.42 -14.36 -15.70
N ILE A 98 15.25 -13.65 -14.57
CA ILE A 98 14.48 -14.14 -13.41
C ILE A 98 12.99 -14.26 -13.75
N VAL A 99 12.44 -13.28 -14.48
CA VAL A 99 11.04 -13.33 -14.94
C VAL A 99 10.86 -14.52 -15.88
N ILE A 100 11.78 -14.71 -16.82
CA ILE A 100 11.78 -15.83 -17.77
C ILE A 100 11.89 -17.17 -17.05
N ASP A 101 12.79 -17.30 -16.08
CA ASP A 101 13.03 -18.55 -15.35
C ASP A 101 11.84 -18.89 -14.45
N THR A 102 11.25 -17.89 -13.80
CA THR A 102 10.01 -18.05 -13.01
C THR A 102 8.85 -18.47 -13.91
N LEU A 103 8.74 -17.87 -15.09
CA LEU A 103 7.72 -18.25 -16.06
C LEU A 103 7.91 -19.68 -16.54
N LYS A 104 9.13 -20.07 -16.92
CA LYS A 104 9.46 -21.45 -17.32
C LYS A 104 9.16 -22.47 -16.24
N ALA A 105 9.50 -22.17 -14.98
CA ALA A 105 9.25 -23.07 -13.85
C ALA A 105 7.75 -23.29 -13.62
N ASN A 106 6.94 -22.24 -13.72
CA ASN A 106 5.49 -22.33 -13.55
C ASN A 106 4.79 -22.93 -14.78
N MET A 107 5.34 -22.75 -15.98
CA MET A 107 4.82 -23.35 -17.23
C MET A 107 4.79 -24.88 -17.18
N ALA A 108 5.77 -25.52 -16.52
CA ALA A 108 5.80 -26.97 -16.38
C ALA A 108 4.60 -27.51 -15.59
N GLN A 109 4.07 -26.74 -14.64
CA GLN A 109 2.89 -27.12 -13.85
C GLN A 109 1.58 -26.94 -14.64
N ILE A 110 1.59 -26.05 -15.62
CA ILE A 110 0.42 -25.68 -16.43
C ILE A 110 0.11 -26.70 -17.52
N LEU A 111 1.10 -27.52 -17.90
CA LEU A 111 0.91 -28.64 -18.85
C LEU A 111 -0.18 -29.64 -18.43
N ASN A 112 -0.52 -29.67 -17.14
CA ASN A 112 -1.56 -30.55 -16.59
C ASN A 112 -2.93 -29.87 -16.43
N LEU A 113 -3.08 -28.62 -16.87
CA LEU A 113 -4.35 -27.89 -16.74
C LEU A 113 -5.26 -28.15 -17.94
N SER A 114 -6.55 -28.32 -17.66
CA SER A 114 -7.59 -28.39 -18.70
C SER A 114 -7.68 -27.07 -19.46
N GLU A 115 -7.84 -27.14 -20.79
CA GLU A 115 -7.99 -25.98 -21.67
C GLU A 115 -9.23 -25.12 -21.32
N SER A 116 -10.22 -25.73 -20.68
CA SER A 116 -11.43 -25.03 -20.19
C SER A 116 -11.21 -24.26 -18.89
N SER A 117 -10.11 -24.49 -18.18
CA SER A 117 -9.82 -23.88 -16.87
C SER A 117 -9.55 -22.38 -16.98
N ARG A 118 -9.84 -21.65 -15.90
CA ARG A 118 -9.59 -20.20 -15.83
C ARG A 118 -8.10 -19.90 -15.85
N GLU A 119 -7.32 -20.77 -15.22
CA GLU A 119 -5.87 -20.73 -15.06
C GLU A 119 -5.17 -20.89 -16.41
N PHE A 120 -5.61 -21.85 -17.23
CA PHE A 120 -5.10 -22.02 -18.59
C PHE A 120 -5.38 -20.80 -19.47
N LYS A 121 -6.61 -20.25 -19.41
CA LYS A 121 -6.99 -19.04 -20.15
C LYS A 121 -6.19 -17.80 -19.71
N ALA A 122 -5.95 -17.64 -18.42
CA ALA A 122 -5.12 -16.57 -17.88
C ALA A 122 -3.67 -16.69 -18.35
N MET A 123 -3.11 -17.90 -18.35
CA MET A 123 -1.76 -18.14 -18.87
C MET A 123 -1.65 -17.88 -20.37
N LEU A 124 -2.64 -18.33 -21.16
CA LEU A 124 -2.69 -18.06 -22.60
C LEU A 124 -2.73 -16.55 -22.89
N SER A 125 -3.51 -15.80 -22.10
CA SER A 125 -3.54 -14.33 -22.14
C SER A 125 -2.15 -13.73 -21.89
N TYR A 126 -1.43 -14.31 -20.93
CA TYR A 126 -0.10 -13.86 -20.54
C TYR A 126 0.94 -14.11 -21.65
N LEU A 127 0.90 -15.31 -22.24
CA LEU A 127 1.76 -15.69 -23.36
C LEU A 127 1.51 -14.84 -24.61
N TRP A 128 0.25 -14.51 -24.91
CA TRP A 128 -0.10 -13.59 -25.99
C TRP A 128 0.45 -12.18 -25.76
N ALA A 129 0.33 -11.65 -24.54
CA ALA A 129 0.87 -10.34 -24.20
C ALA A 129 2.40 -10.30 -24.36
N ILE A 130 3.11 -11.34 -23.90
CA ILE A 130 4.56 -11.45 -24.09
C ILE A 130 4.91 -11.60 -25.57
N LYS A 131 4.19 -12.44 -26.33
CA LYS A 131 4.44 -12.62 -27.77
C LYS A 131 4.32 -11.31 -28.55
N ASP A 132 3.27 -10.54 -28.27
CA ASP A 132 2.95 -9.32 -29.02
C ASP A 132 3.82 -8.13 -28.64
N HIS A 133 4.17 -7.99 -27.35
CA HIS A 133 4.90 -6.80 -26.85
C HIS A 133 6.37 -7.06 -26.54
N TYR A 134 6.77 -8.32 -26.31
CA TYR A 134 8.11 -8.72 -25.92
C TYR A 134 8.61 -9.95 -26.71
N PRO A 135 8.68 -9.89 -28.05
CA PRO A 135 8.94 -11.06 -28.89
C PRO A 135 10.29 -11.73 -28.63
N LYS A 136 11.32 -10.98 -28.22
CA LYS A 136 12.63 -11.55 -27.83
C LYS A 136 12.53 -12.42 -26.57
N VAL A 137 11.74 -11.98 -25.60
CA VAL A 137 11.45 -12.74 -24.37
C VAL A 137 10.62 -13.97 -24.70
N PHE A 138 9.63 -13.84 -25.59
CA PHE A 138 8.82 -14.98 -26.04
C PHE A 138 9.67 -16.10 -26.67
N LEU A 139 10.65 -15.74 -27.51
CA LEU A 139 11.57 -16.71 -28.11
C LEU A 139 12.43 -17.44 -27.06
N GLN A 140 12.79 -16.76 -25.97
CA GLN A 140 13.58 -17.36 -24.88
C GLN A 140 12.79 -18.35 -24.03
N LEU A 141 11.45 -18.38 -24.12
CA LEU A 141 10.59 -19.30 -23.38
C LEU A 141 10.56 -20.71 -24.00
N GLY A 142 11.09 -20.90 -25.21
CA GLY A 142 11.20 -22.20 -25.88
C GLY A 142 9.96 -22.59 -26.71
N THR A 143 9.90 -23.86 -27.13
CA THR A 143 8.92 -24.34 -28.13
C THR A 143 7.55 -24.68 -27.56
N GLY A 144 7.43 -24.99 -26.27
CA GLY A 144 6.16 -25.31 -25.61
C GLY A 144 5.14 -24.16 -25.67
N PRO A 145 5.48 -22.95 -25.22
CA PRO A 145 4.59 -21.79 -25.29
C PRO A 145 4.11 -21.45 -26.71
N LYS A 146 4.97 -21.67 -27.71
CA LYS A 146 4.62 -21.48 -29.12
C LYS A 146 3.50 -22.43 -29.56
N SER A 147 3.60 -23.72 -29.24
CA SER A 147 2.56 -24.69 -29.58
C SER A 147 1.25 -24.44 -28.82
N TRP A 148 1.28 -23.84 -27.63
CA TRP A 148 0.06 -23.51 -26.87
C TRP A 148 -0.67 -22.30 -27.44
N VAL A 149 0.08 -21.27 -27.85
CA VAL A 149 -0.46 -20.11 -28.56
C VAL A 149 -1.05 -20.53 -29.90
N GLU A 150 -0.43 -21.48 -30.60
CA GLU A 150 -0.93 -22.03 -31.86
C GLU A 150 -2.14 -22.98 -31.67
N ARG A 151 -2.22 -23.73 -30.56
CA ARG A 151 -3.40 -24.56 -30.22
C ARG A 151 -4.63 -23.74 -29.82
N GLY A 152 -4.44 -22.58 -29.19
CA GLY A 152 -5.53 -21.71 -28.73
C GLY A 152 -6.22 -20.87 -29.82
N LEU A 153 -6.11 -21.27 -31.10
CA LEU A 153 -6.40 -20.43 -32.27
C LEU A 153 -7.87 -20.02 -32.45
N GLU A 154 -8.82 -20.57 -31.67
CA GLU A 154 -10.26 -20.34 -31.88
C GLU A 154 -10.99 -19.61 -30.74
N SER A 155 -10.31 -19.33 -29.63
CA SER A 155 -10.96 -18.71 -28.46
C SER A 155 -10.76 -17.20 -28.47
N THR A 156 -11.77 -16.47 -28.94
CA THR A 156 -11.92 -14.99 -28.98
C THR A 156 -11.89 -14.28 -27.62
N GLN A 157 -11.34 -14.90 -26.57
CA GLN A 157 -11.27 -14.32 -25.23
C GLN A 157 -9.86 -14.46 -24.65
N PRO A 158 -9.03 -13.42 -24.85
CA PRO A 158 -8.28 -12.93 -23.70
C PRO A 158 -8.08 -11.39 -23.67
N ILE A 159 -9.00 -10.59 -24.22
CA ILE A 159 -8.83 -9.12 -24.24
C ILE A 159 -8.86 -8.52 -22.82
N ALA A 160 -9.71 -9.04 -21.93
CA ALA A 160 -9.89 -8.48 -20.58
C ALA A 160 -8.66 -8.65 -19.68
N LEU A 161 -7.99 -9.81 -19.75
CA LEU A 161 -6.80 -10.08 -18.93
C LEU A 161 -5.54 -9.48 -19.54
N ARG A 162 -5.51 -9.22 -20.85
CA ARG A 162 -4.36 -8.65 -21.55
C ARG A 162 -3.95 -7.29 -21.00
N ARG A 163 -4.90 -6.40 -20.64
CA ARG A 163 -4.58 -5.09 -20.05
C ARG A 163 -3.87 -5.22 -18.69
N ILE A 164 -4.36 -6.13 -17.84
CA ILE A 164 -3.79 -6.38 -16.51
C ILE A 164 -2.37 -6.95 -16.65
N VAL A 165 -2.21 -7.90 -17.56
CA VAL A 165 -0.90 -8.49 -17.84
C VAL A 165 0.08 -7.45 -18.39
N LEU A 166 -0.32 -6.60 -19.33
CA LEU A 166 0.58 -5.60 -19.90
C LEU A 166 1.01 -4.54 -18.87
N SER A 167 0.12 -4.16 -17.95
CA SER A 167 0.48 -3.31 -16.81
C SER A 167 1.57 -3.97 -15.97
N TYR A 168 1.42 -5.26 -15.66
CA TYR A 168 2.39 -6.01 -14.87
C TYR A 168 3.71 -6.23 -15.61
N LEU A 169 3.67 -6.57 -16.90
CA LEU A 169 4.87 -6.77 -17.70
C LEU A 169 5.65 -5.47 -17.92
N GLY A 170 4.97 -4.34 -18.16
CA GLY A 170 5.62 -3.03 -18.35
C GLY A 170 6.39 -2.53 -17.13
N GLU A 171 6.03 -3.01 -15.93
CA GLU A 171 6.76 -2.71 -14.70
C GLU A 171 8.01 -3.59 -14.50
N HIS A 172 8.11 -4.69 -15.24
CA HIS A 172 9.08 -5.77 -14.98
C HIS A 172 9.92 -6.23 -16.18
N LEU A 173 9.58 -5.87 -17.42
CA LEU A 173 10.29 -6.17 -18.68
C LEU A 173 10.52 -4.91 -19.51
#